data_AF-A0AAE0Y4Y0-F1
#
_entry.id   AF-A0AAE0Y4Y0-F1
#
_cell.length_a   1.000
_cell.length_b   1.000
_cell.length_c   1.000
_cell.angle_alpha   90.00
_cell.angle_beta   90.00
_cell.angle_gamma   90.00
#
_symmetry.space_group_name_H-M   'P 1'
#
loop_
_entity.id
_entity.type
_entity.pdbx_description
1 polymer ?
#
loop_
_entity_poly.entity_id
_entity_poly.type
_entity_poly.pdbx_seq_one_letter_code
_entity_poly.pdbx_strand_id
1 'polypeptide(L)'
;MAEEFKQFDKAPIIPVVSINRWSFGLREVILAIIAGILLIMCLTFAGLFGSTNEKLNNVPTASAIVGKQYCTNLGCLKTAARAVSLMNKSVDPCENFYQFACGNYKKVRQVLPNQGGRNVIQDLREINEDRIIDVLEQPISALHDYAAERKLKKFFSSCNDMYIREKQRGLPALNTIIPALGGWKVLGTWNSETWDLNTALKKVQTDFWVDALFAPRVDMNWEDGEKRIISLAAAGTGKYMSSWWYLSTYFDKVTEDYKKFIRRVGSLLLRDAATLLDPPQGNATEAEDLLEEFVNDTYTMEYQIAKLDQIDADYGAWLDDLYQKLSGCWLALHHSLVNISLSGCWLALHHRLVNISLSGCCLSHTIVDQHHAQRMVTCPIPSFDHLAQWMVACPIPWFDGLAHWMLACPTP
;
A
#
# COMPACT_ATOMS: atom_id res chain seq x y z
N MET A 1 -8.97 16.20 13.56
CA MET A 1 -8.76 14.76 13.25
C MET A 1 -8.19 13.96 14.42
N ALA A 2 -6.95 14.19 14.89
CA ALA A 2 -6.35 13.38 15.97
C ALA A 2 -7.16 13.33 17.29
N GLU A 3 -7.82 14.43 17.66
CA GLU A 3 -8.65 14.48 18.88
C GLU A 3 -10.02 13.80 18.70
N GLU A 4 -10.61 13.85 17.51
CA GLU A 4 -11.87 13.14 17.20
C GLU A 4 -11.67 11.61 17.18
N PHE A 5 -10.46 11.13 16.91
CA PHE A 5 -10.17 9.69 16.90
C PHE A 5 -10.09 9.07 18.31
N LYS A 6 -9.77 9.85 19.35
CA LYS A 6 -9.66 9.36 20.74
C LYS A 6 -11.00 8.89 21.34
N GLN A 7 -12.12 9.40 20.84
CA GLN A 7 -13.44 9.04 21.35
C GLN A 7 -13.83 7.57 21.05
N PHE A 8 -13.17 6.93 20.08
CA PHE A 8 -13.60 5.65 19.50
C PHE A 8 -12.78 4.43 19.95
N ASP A 9 -11.77 4.60 20.80
CA ASP A 9 -10.85 3.53 21.27
C ASP A 9 -11.32 2.80 22.54
N LYS A 10 -12.60 2.93 22.92
CA LYS A 10 -13.17 2.28 24.12
C LYS A 10 -13.82 0.92 23.86
N ALA A 11 -13.17 0.04 23.09
CA ALA A 11 -13.61 -1.35 23.01
C ALA A 11 -13.02 -2.17 24.18
N PRO A 12 -13.79 -3.05 24.84
CA PRO A 12 -13.28 -3.86 25.93
C PRO A 12 -12.26 -4.89 25.41
N ILE A 13 -11.09 -4.90 26.05
CA ILE A 13 -10.08 -5.94 25.88
C ILE A 13 -10.71 -7.26 26.33
N ILE A 14 -10.78 -8.25 25.43
CA ILE A 14 -11.20 -9.61 25.78
C ILE A 14 -10.25 -10.10 26.87
N PRO A 15 -10.72 -10.45 28.08
CA PRO A 15 -9.82 -10.93 29.12
C PRO A 15 -9.16 -12.23 28.66
N VAL A 16 -7.85 -12.28 28.80
CA VAL A 16 -7.03 -13.47 28.53
C VAL A 16 -7.58 -14.62 29.36
N VAL A 17 -8.10 -15.66 28.71
CA VAL A 17 -8.55 -16.88 29.38
C VAL A 17 -7.32 -17.63 29.87
N SER A 18 -7.01 -17.49 31.16
CA SER A 18 -5.99 -18.26 31.85
C SER A 18 -6.60 -19.58 32.35
N ILE A 19 -6.29 -20.69 31.67
CA ILE A 19 -6.66 -22.03 32.12
C ILE A 19 -5.57 -22.55 33.06
N ASN A 20 -5.54 -22.03 34.29
CA ASN A 20 -4.59 -22.48 35.32
C ASN A 20 -5.33 -23.15 36.47
N ARG A 21 -5.73 -24.42 36.25
CA ARG A 21 -5.76 -25.55 37.21
C ARG A 21 -6.71 -26.65 36.70
N TRP A 22 -6.13 -27.79 36.36
CA TRP A 22 -6.88 -29.01 36.05
C TRP A 22 -7.24 -29.71 37.36
N SER A 23 -8.38 -29.36 37.95
CA SER A 23 -9.08 -30.27 38.86
C SER A 23 -10.22 -30.90 38.07
N PHE A 24 -10.05 -32.14 37.64
CA PHE A 24 -11.14 -32.87 37.00
C PHE A 24 -12.22 -33.13 38.05
N GLY A 25 -13.36 -32.45 37.89
CA GLY A 25 -14.56 -32.79 38.64
C GLY A 25 -15.11 -34.13 38.16
N LEU A 26 -16.02 -34.68 38.97
CA LEU A 26 -16.73 -35.92 38.65
C LEU A 26 -17.41 -35.87 37.27
N ARG A 27 -17.82 -34.67 36.83
CA ARG A 27 -18.48 -34.43 35.54
C ARG A 27 -17.54 -34.63 34.35
N GLU A 28 -16.30 -34.13 34.43
CA GLU A 28 -15.30 -34.30 33.37
C GLU A 28 -14.88 -35.76 33.23
N VAL A 29 -14.79 -36.50 34.36
CA VAL A 29 -14.52 -37.94 34.35
C VAL A 29 -15.67 -38.73 33.72
N ILE A 30 -16.93 -38.40 34.05
CA ILE A 30 -18.11 -39.02 33.44
C ILE A 30 -18.14 -38.77 31.92
N LEU A 31 -17.83 -37.55 31.47
CA LEU A 31 -17.78 -37.22 30.04
C LEU A 31 -16.67 -37.99 29.30
N ALA A 32 -15.50 -38.15 29.92
CA ALA A 32 -14.42 -38.95 29.35
C ALA A 32 -14.79 -40.44 29.21
N ILE A 33 -15.50 -41.00 30.20
CA ILE A 33 -16.00 -42.38 30.14
C ILE A 33 -17.03 -42.55 29.02
N ILE A 34 -17.99 -41.62 28.90
CA ILE A 34 -19.01 -41.66 27.85
C ILE A 34 -18.36 -41.55 26.46
N ALA A 35 -17.38 -40.65 26.29
CA ALA A 35 -16.63 -40.51 25.06
C ALA A 35 -15.87 -41.79 24.70
N GLY A 36 -15.26 -42.45 25.70
CA GLY A 36 -14.60 -43.75 25.52
C GLY A 36 -15.56 -44.86 25.06
N ILE A 37 -16.75 -44.94 25.66
CA ILE A 37 -17.78 -45.93 25.28
C ILE A 37 -18.27 -45.69 23.85
N LEU A 38 -18.50 -44.43 23.46
CA LEU A 38 -18.92 -44.07 22.09
C LEU A 38 -17.84 -44.44 21.06
N LEU A 39 -16.57 -44.24 21.39
CA LEU A 39 -15.45 -44.57 20.51
C LEU A 39 -15.36 -46.09 20.30
N ILE A 40 -15.55 -46.88 21.37
CA ILE A 40 -15.58 -48.35 21.28
C ILE A 40 -16.78 -48.81 20.43
N MET A 41 -17.96 -48.22 20.59
CA MET A 41 -19.12 -48.53 19.73
C MET A 41 -18.87 -48.18 18.25
N CYS A 42 -18.23 -47.05 17.95
CA CYS A 42 -17.89 -46.69 16.57
C CYS A 42 -16.90 -47.70 15.96
N LEU A 43 -15.90 -48.15 16.72
CA LEU A 43 -14.92 -49.11 16.24
C LEU A 43 -15.51 -50.51 16.03
N THR A 44 -16.42 -50.96 16.90
CA THR A 44 -17.14 -52.23 16.70
C THR A 44 -18.11 -52.14 15.52
N PHE A 45 -18.79 -51.01 15.33
CA PHE A 45 -19.64 -50.77 14.16
C PHE A 45 -18.83 -50.77 12.86
N ALA A 46 -17.67 -50.11 12.83
CA ALA A 46 -16.77 -50.12 11.69
C ALA A 46 -16.21 -51.53 11.40
N GLY A 47 -15.91 -52.31 12.43
CA GLY A 47 -15.45 -53.71 12.27
C GLY A 47 -16.54 -54.65 11.76
N LEU A 48 -17.79 -54.49 12.21
CA LEU A 48 -18.92 -55.33 11.81
C LEU A 48 -19.46 -54.97 10.41
N PHE A 49 -19.47 -53.69 10.03
CA PHE A 49 -19.98 -53.23 8.73
C PHE A 49 -18.89 -53.02 7.68
N GLY A 50 -17.61 -52.97 8.06
CA GLY A 50 -16.48 -52.86 7.12
C GLY A 50 -16.14 -54.15 6.38
N SER A 51 -16.83 -55.27 6.66
CA SER A 51 -16.56 -56.59 6.06
C SER A 51 -17.53 -56.98 4.93
N THR A 52 -18.35 -56.08 4.39
CA THR A 52 -19.00 -56.33 3.11
C THR A 52 -18.02 -56.03 1.97
N ASN A 53 -17.16 -57.01 1.66
CA ASN A 53 -16.44 -57.06 0.39
C ASN A 53 -17.45 -57.35 -0.73
N GLU A 54 -18.18 -56.32 -1.17
CA GLU A 54 -18.80 -56.36 -2.48
C GLU A 54 -17.69 -56.17 -3.52
N LYS A 55 -17.35 -57.26 -4.20
CA LYS A 55 -16.48 -57.23 -5.38
C LYS A 55 -17.10 -56.27 -6.40
N LEU A 56 -16.55 -55.07 -6.52
CA LEU A 56 -16.83 -54.13 -7.61
C LEU A 56 -16.16 -54.61 -8.91
N ASN A 57 -16.55 -55.79 -9.38
CA ASN A 57 -16.23 -56.27 -10.72
C ASN A 57 -17.31 -55.76 -11.67
N ASN A 58 -17.24 -54.49 -12.05
CA ASN A 58 -17.82 -53.92 -13.27
C ASN A 58 -17.37 -52.45 -13.38
N VAL A 59 -16.15 -52.24 -13.84
CA VAL A 59 -15.75 -50.93 -14.40
C VAL A 59 -15.99 -51.04 -15.91
N PRO A 60 -17.02 -50.37 -16.47
CA PRO A 60 -17.12 -50.23 -17.91
C PRO A 60 -15.90 -49.45 -18.39
N THR A 61 -15.25 -49.96 -19.43
CA THR A 61 -14.19 -49.31 -20.17
C THR A 61 -14.56 -47.85 -20.48
N ALA A 62 -13.70 -46.92 -20.09
CA ALA A 62 -13.90 -45.46 -20.06
C ALA A 62 -14.10 -44.77 -21.43
N SER A 63 -14.46 -45.51 -22.49
CA SER A 63 -14.47 -44.98 -23.85
C SER A 63 -15.83 -45.00 -24.55
N ALA A 64 -16.92 -45.45 -23.90
CA ALA A 64 -18.25 -45.52 -24.53
C ALA A 64 -19.41 -44.88 -23.75
N ILE A 65 -19.14 -44.20 -22.62
CA ILE A 65 -20.12 -43.33 -21.94
C ILE A 65 -19.51 -41.92 -21.83
N VAL A 66 -19.31 -41.26 -22.97
CA VAL A 66 -19.28 -39.78 -22.99
C VAL A 66 -20.53 -39.33 -23.73
N GLY A 67 -21.70 -39.62 -23.14
CA GLY A 67 -22.80 -38.69 -23.34
C GLY A 67 -22.27 -37.35 -22.84
N LYS A 68 -22.14 -36.36 -23.73
CA LYS A 68 -21.64 -35.02 -23.35
C LYS A 68 -22.52 -34.50 -22.23
N GLN A 69 -22.08 -34.67 -20.99
CA GLN A 69 -22.77 -34.15 -19.84
C GLN A 69 -22.47 -32.66 -19.82
N TYR A 70 -23.33 -31.89 -20.48
CA TYR A 70 -23.24 -30.44 -20.45
C TYR A 70 -23.62 -29.95 -19.06
N CYS A 71 -22.83 -29.00 -18.61
CA CYS A 71 -22.99 -28.33 -17.35
C CYS A 71 -24.03 -27.20 -17.54
N THR A 72 -25.18 -27.31 -16.85
CA THR A 72 -26.35 -26.42 -17.04
C THR A 72 -26.65 -25.53 -15.83
N ASN A 73 -25.81 -25.59 -14.79
CA ASN A 73 -25.98 -24.70 -13.64
C ASN A 73 -25.73 -23.23 -14.03
N LEU A 74 -26.25 -22.31 -13.22
CA LEU A 74 -26.20 -20.87 -13.49
C LEU A 74 -24.76 -20.35 -13.70
N GLY A 75 -23.80 -20.83 -12.91
CA GLY A 75 -22.40 -20.42 -13.04
C GLY A 75 -21.82 -20.82 -14.39
N CYS A 76 -22.12 -22.04 -14.84
CA CYS A 76 -21.69 -22.57 -16.12
C CYS A 76 -22.23 -21.79 -17.30
N LEU A 77 -23.54 -21.55 -17.31
CA LEU A 77 -24.20 -20.83 -18.39
C LEU A 77 -23.72 -19.38 -18.47
N LYS A 78 -23.53 -18.70 -17.33
CA LYS A 78 -22.97 -17.34 -17.29
C LYS A 78 -21.54 -17.29 -17.82
N THR A 79 -20.68 -18.23 -17.40
CA THR A 79 -19.29 -18.28 -17.85
C THR A 79 -19.19 -18.61 -19.33
N ALA A 80 -19.96 -19.59 -19.82
CA ALA A 80 -20.00 -19.95 -21.24
C ALA A 80 -20.51 -18.78 -22.09
N ALA A 81 -21.59 -18.11 -21.67
CA ALA A 81 -22.11 -16.93 -22.37
C ALA A 81 -21.08 -15.80 -22.42
N ARG A 82 -20.41 -15.51 -21.29
CA ARG A 82 -19.33 -14.53 -21.23
C ARG A 82 -18.20 -14.89 -22.20
N ALA A 83 -17.68 -16.12 -22.14
CA ALA A 83 -16.59 -16.55 -23.01
C ALA A 83 -16.97 -16.40 -24.50
N VAL A 84 -18.13 -16.93 -24.90
CA VAL A 84 -18.60 -16.83 -26.29
C VAL A 84 -18.78 -15.39 -26.76
N SER A 85 -19.21 -14.48 -25.88
CA SER A 85 -19.37 -13.06 -26.22
C SER A 85 -18.04 -12.36 -26.56
N LEU A 86 -16.93 -12.80 -25.96
CA LEU A 86 -15.61 -12.20 -26.18
C LEU A 86 -14.89 -12.78 -27.42
N MET A 87 -15.22 -14.02 -27.78
CA MET A 87 -14.58 -14.75 -28.87
C MET A 87 -14.96 -14.21 -30.25
N ASN A 88 -13.98 -14.08 -31.14
CA ASN A 88 -14.18 -13.86 -32.57
C ASN A 88 -13.93 -15.17 -33.34
N LYS A 89 -15.02 -15.91 -33.60
CA LYS A 89 -14.96 -17.24 -34.25
C LYS A 89 -14.57 -17.20 -35.74
N SER A 90 -14.42 -16.02 -36.33
CA SER A 90 -13.95 -15.86 -37.72
C SER A 90 -12.43 -15.95 -37.86
N VAL A 91 -11.69 -15.99 -36.75
CA VAL A 91 -10.22 -16.10 -36.73
C VAL A 91 -9.84 -17.52 -36.33
N ASP A 92 -8.87 -18.12 -37.01
CA ASP A 92 -8.34 -19.43 -36.63
C ASP A 92 -7.56 -19.33 -35.30
N PRO A 93 -7.92 -20.11 -34.25
CA PRO A 93 -7.18 -20.12 -32.99
C PRO A 93 -5.71 -20.53 -33.13
N CYS A 94 -5.35 -21.34 -34.14
CA CYS A 94 -3.97 -21.76 -34.39
C CYS A 94 -3.10 -20.67 -35.01
N GLU A 95 -3.73 -19.70 -35.70
CA GLU A 95 -3.04 -18.57 -36.33
C GLU A 95 -2.94 -17.37 -35.38
N ASN A 96 -4.04 -17.03 -34.69
CA ASN A 96 -4.06 -15.91 -33.74
C ASN A 96 -5.05 -16.17 -32.61
N PHE A 97 -4.59 -16.90 -31.59
CA PHE A 97 -5.41 -17.25 -30.43
C PHE A 97 -5.95 -16.03 -29.68
N TYR A 98 -5.17 -14.94 -29.59
CA TYR A 98 -5.62 -13.71 -28.94
C TYR A 98 -6.85 -13.11 -29.64
N GLN A 99 -6.81 -12.97 -30.98
CA GLN A 99 -7.96 -12.47 -31.72
C GLN A 99 -9.14 -13.43 -31.70
N PHE A 100 -8.90 -14.75 -31.77
CA PHE A 100 -9.96 -15.74 -31.60
C PHE A 100 -10.64 -15.62 -30.22
N ALA A 101 -9.89 -15.51 -29.14
CA ALA A 101 -10.42 -15.51 -27.78
C ALA A 101 -10.99 -14.14 -27.35
N CYS A 102 -10.35 -13.03 -27.76
CA CYS A 102 -10.63 -11.68 -27.25
C CYS A 102 -11.05 -10.69 -28.34
N GLY A 103 -11.14 -11.09 -29.61
CA GLY A 103 -11.31 -10.15 -30.73
C GLY A 103 -12.61 -9.35 -30.70
N ASN A 104 -13.61 -9.80 -29.94
CA ASN A 104 -14.84 -9.04 -29.70
C ASN A 104 -14.82 -8.22 -28.40
N TYR A 105 -13.78 -8.32 -27.55
CA TYR A 105 -13.70 -7.62 -26.26
C TYR A 105 -13.95 -6.11 -26.41
N LYS A 106 -13.24 -5.44 -27.32
CA LYS A 106 -13.40 -4.00 -27.58
C LYS A 106 -14.81 -3.59 -28.01
N LYS A 107 -15.60 -4.50 -28.60
CA LYS A 107 -16.99 -4.26 -28.99
C LYS A 107 -17.93 -4.37 -27.79
N VAL A 108 -17.63 -5.31 -26.89
CA VAL A 108 -18.42 -5.61 -25.69
C VAL A 108 -18.08 -4.66 -24.53
N ARG A 109 -16.85 -4.15 -24.49
CA ARG A 109 -16.29 -3.26 -23.47
C ARG A 109 -15.50 -2.14 -24.15
N GLN A 110 -16.18 -1.04 -24.44
CA GLN A 110 -15.54 0.13 -25.01
C GLN A 110 -14.67 0.83 -23.96
N VAL A 111 -13.55 1.37 -24.41
CA VAL A 111 -12.69 2.25 -23.62
C VAL A 111 -13.40 3.61 -23.55
N LEU A 112 -13.64 4.09 -22.32
CA LEU A 112 -14.25 5.39 -22.12
C LEU A 112 -13.21 6.52 -22.35
N PRO A 113 -13.62 7.75 -22.68
CA PRO A 113 -12.69 8.85 -22.97
C PRO A 113 -11.71 9.18 -21.84
N ASN A 114 -12.04 8.83 -20.60
CA ASN A 114 -11.22 9.04 -19.41
C ASN A 114 -10.30 7.84 -19.07
N GLN A 115 -10.21 6.83 -19.93
CA GLN A 115 -9.42 5.61 -19.69
C GLN A 115 -8.29 5.48 -20.71
N GLY A 116 -7.06 5.24 -20.23
CA GLY A 116 -5.89 4.98 -21.10
C GLY A 116 -5.90 3.60 -21.77
N GLY A 117 -6.77 2.70 -21.31
CA GLY A 117 -6.94 1.35 -21.83
C GLY A 117 -7.90 0.56 -20.95
N ARG A 118 -8.41 -0.57 -21.45
CA ARG A 118 -9.36 -1.42 -20.73
C ARG A 118 -9.06 -2.90 -20.99
N ASN A 119 -9.06 -3.68 -19.93
CA ASN A 119 -8.85 -5.13 -19.98
C ASN A 119 -9.67 -5.81 -18.86
N VAL A 120 -9.64 -7.15 -18.82
CA VAL A 120 -10.46 -7.94 -17.89
C VAL A 120 -10.13 -7.62 -16.42
N ILE A 121 -8.86 -7.30 -16.11
CA ILE A 121 -8.46 -6.95 -14.75
C ILE A 121 -9.03 -5.59 -14.36
N GLN A 122 -9.02 -4.60 -15.26
CA GLN A 122 -9.65 -3.31 -15.02
C GLN A 122 -11.17 -3.44 -14.84
N ASP A 123 -11.85 -4.23 -15.66
CA ASP A 123 -13.28 -4.50 -15.49
C ASP A 123 -13.59 -5.11 -14.10
N LEU A 124 -12.74 -6.04 -13.63
CA LEU A 124 -12.90 -6.64 -12.31
C LEU A 124 -12.60 -5.64 -11.18
N ARG A 125 -11.61 -4.77 -11.37
CA ARG A 125 -11.30 -3.68 -10.44
C ARG A 125 -12.47 -2.71 -10.32
N GLU A 126 -13.03 -2.25 -11.43
CA GLU A 126 -14.22 -1.37 -11.45
C GLU A 126 -15.38 -1.99 -10.67
N ILE A 127 -15.72 -3.27 -10.94
CA ILE A 127 -16.80 -3.97 -10.21
C ILE A 127 -16.51 -4.07 -8.70
N ASN A 128 -15.25 -4.27 -8.31
CA ASN A 128 -14.88 -4.32 -6.91
C ASN A 128 -14.88 -2.93 -6.27
N GLU A 129 -14.42 -1.91 -6.98
CA GLU A 129 -14.44 -0.51 -6.55
C GLU A 129 -15.89 -0.05 -6.31
N ASP A 130 -16.82 -0.35 -7.20
CA ASP A 130 -18.26 -0.08 -7.03
C ASP A 130 -18.80 -0.72 -5.75
N ARG A 131 -18.49 -1.99 -5.49
CA ARG A 131 -18.92 -2.70 -4.26
C ARG A 131 -18.29 -2.11 -3.00
N ILE A 132 -17.04 -1.65 -3.08
CA ILE A 132 -16.37 -1.00 -1.96
C ILE A 132 -17.06 0.34 -1.68
N ILE A 133 -17.36 1.13 -2.72
CA ILE A 133 -18.12 2.38 -2.60
C ILE A 133 -19.48 2.12 -1.94
N ASP A 134 -20.24 1.11 -2.39
CA ASP A 134 -21.52 0.73 -1.79
C ASP A 134 -21.41 0.48 -0.28
N VAL A 135 -20.31 -0.13 0.19
CA VAL A 135 -20.06 -0.37 1.62
C VAL A 135 -19.63 0.91 2.34
N LEU A 136 -18.83 1.76 1.70
CA LEU A 136 -18.32 2.99 2.30
C LEU A 136 -19.37 4.10 2.40
N GLU A 137 -20.37 4.11 1.52
CA GLU A 137 -21.50 5.05 1.53
C GLU A 137 -22.58 4.69 2.55
N GLN A 138 -22.56 3.48 3.10
CA GLN A 138 -23.49 3.10 4.16
C GLN A 138 -23.31 3.99 5.40
N PRO A 139 -24.41 4.29 6.12
CA PRO A 139 -24.34 5.11 7.32
C PRO A 139 -23.38 4.51 8.34
N ILE A 140 -22.63 5.38 9.02
CA ILE A 140 -21.66 4.98 10.04
C ILE A 140 -22.43 4.54 11.28
N SER A 141 -22.31 3.27 11.65
CA SER A 141 -22.96 2.71 12.84
C SER A 141 -21.98 2.63 14.01
N ALA A 142 -22.25 3.36 15.09
CA ALA A 142 -21.43 3.28 16.30
C ALA A 142 -21.53 1.93 17.02
N LEU A 143 -22.65 1.22 16.84
CA LEU A 143 -22.94 -0.05 17.53
C LEU A 143 -22.52 -1.28 16.71
N HIS A 144 -22.45 -1.17 15.38
CA HIS A 144 -22.20 -2.32 14.50
C HIS A 144 -20.85 -2.24 13.77
N ASP A 145 -20.36 -1.05 13.43
CA ASP A 145 -19.10 -0.91 12.69
C ASP A 145 -17.90 -0.98 13.64
N TYR A 146 -16.82 -1.62 13.21
CA TYR A 146 -15.55 -1.58 13.94
C TYR A 146 -14.94 -0.18 13.89
N ALA A 147 -14.06 0.14 14.85
CA ALA A 147 -13.40 1.46 14.89
C ALA A 147 -12.65 1.78 13.57
N ALA A 148 -12.00 0.78 12.95
CA ALA A 148 -11.32 0.95 11.67
C ALA A 148 -12.29 1.31 10.53
N GLU A 149 -13.44 0.62 10.44
CA GLU A 149 -14.47 0.87 9.43
C GLU A 149 -15.07 2.27 9.58
N ARG A 150 -15.36 2.69 10.82
CA ARG A 150 -15.85 4.06 11.06
C ARG A 150 -14.85 5.12 10.61
N LYS A 151 -13.55 4.89 10.87
CA LYS A 151 -12.48 5.80 10.42
C LYS A 151 -12.40 5.82 8.89
N LEU A 152 -12.49 4.66 8.25
CA LEU A 152 -12.45 4.54 6.79
C LEU A 152 -13.65 5.22 6.12
N LYS A 153 -14.89 4.98 6.60
CA LYS A 153 -16.10 5.65 6.11
C LYS A 153 -16.04 7.17 6.28
N LYS A 154 -15.57 7.65 7.44
CA LYS A 154 -15.35 9.10 7.66
C LYS A 154 -14.34 9.67 6.66
N PHE A 155 -13.19 9.00 6.49
CA PHE A 155 -12.17 9.44 5.55
C PHE A 155 -12.73 9.51 4.12
N PHE A 156 -13.43 8.47 3.67
CA PHE A 156 -14.11 8.45 2.38
C PHE A 156 -15.10 9.60 2.22
N SER A 157 -15.96 9.86 3.22
CA SER A 157 -16.92 10.98 3.16
C SER A 157 -16.22 12.33 3.06
N SER A 158 -15.07 12.52 3.72
CA SER A 158 -14.31 13.77 3.65
C SER A 158 -13.68 14.02 2.28
N CYS A 159 -13.33 12.96 1.54
CA CYS A 159 -12.82 13.04 0.17
C CYS A 159 -13.91 13.43 -0.83
N ASN A 160 -15.13 12.95 -0.60
CA ASN A 160 -16.28 13.15 -1.50
C ASN A 160 -17.11 14.40 -1.20
N ASP A 161 -16.85 15.08 -0.07
CA ASP A 161 -17.47 16.37 0.22
C ASP A 161 -16.91 17.46 -0.69
N MET A 162 -17.58 17.67 -1.81
CA MET A 162 -17.22 18.69 -2.80
C MET A 162 -17.30 20.11 -2.21
N TYR A 163 -18.26 20.38 -1.33
CA TYR A 163 -18.44 21.72 -0.76
C TYR A 163 -17.23 22.12 0.08
N ILE A 164 -16.77 21.24 0.98
CA ILE A 164 -15.61 21.52 1.82
C ILE A 164 -14.34 21.64 0.98
N ARG A 165 -14.17 20.79 -0.04
CA ARG A 165 -13.02 20.87 -0.96
C ARG A 165 -12.98 22.19 -1.73
N GLU A 166 -14.10 22.59 -2.32
CA GLU A 166 -14.20 23.85 -3.08
C GLU A 166 -14.13 25.10 -2.20
N LYS A 167 -14.48 24.97 -0.91
CA LYS A 167 -14.31 26.02 0.09
C LYS A 167 -12.84 26.15 0.53
N GLN A 168 -12.13 25.03 0.70
CA GLN A 168 -10.74 25.04 1.15
C GLN A 168 -9.75 25.38 0.03
N ARG A 169 -10.00 24.93 -1.21
CA ARG A 169 -9.13 25.18 -2.38
C ARG A 169 -7.64 24.96 -2.06
N GLY A 170 -6.76 25.91 -2.41
CA GLY A 170 -5.34 25.87 -2.11
C GLY A 170 -4.94 26.10 -0.65
N LEU A 171 -5.88 26.42 0.27
CA LEU A 171 -5.55 26.77 1.67
C LEU A 171 -4.75 25.70 2.42
N PRO A 172 -5.01 24.38 2.28
CA PRO A 172 -4.18 23.38 2.95
C PRO A 172 -2.71 23.47 2.52
N ALA A 173 -2.44 23.71 1.24
CA ALA A 173 -1.08 23.92 0.75
C ALA A 173 -0.47 25.24 1.26
N LEU A 174 -1.23 26.33 1.17
CA LEU A 174 -0.78 27.68 1.52
C LEU A 174 -0.53 27.88 3.03
N ASN A 175 -1.37 27.30 3.89
CA ASN A 175 -1.30 27.50 5.34
C ASN A 175 -0.50 26.43 6.07
N THR A 176 -0.43 25.22 5.51
CA THR A 176 0.19 24.08 6.21
C THR A 176 1.48 23.65 5.52
N ILE A 177 1.44 23.37 4.22
CA ILE A 177 2.56 22.72 3.53
C ILE A 177 3.68 23.73 3.25
N ILE A 178 3.38 24.83 2.55
CA ILE A 178 4.39 25.81 2.12
C ILE A 178 5.14 26.44 3.31
N PRO A 179 4.46 26.93 4.38
CA PRO A 179 5.15 27.49 5.53
C PRO A 179 5.97 26.44 6.27
N ALA A 180 5.48 25.20 6.36
CA ALA A 180 6.21 24.11 6.98
C ALA A 180 7.53 23.80 6.27
N LEU A 181 7.60 24.01 4.95
CA LEU A 181 8.81 23.81 4.12
C LEU A 181 9.69 25.07 4.01
N GLY A 182 9.36 26.14 4.74
CA GLY A 182 10.15 27.38 4.79
C GLY A 182 9.79 28.41 3.71
N GLY A 183 8.58 28.34 3.16
CA GLY A 183 8.04 29.32 2.21
C GLY A 183 8.28 28.95 0.75
N TRP A 184 7.72 29.75 -0.15
CA TRP A 184 7.87 29.59 -1.59
C TRP A 184 8.21 30.93 -2.23
N LYS A 185 9.30 30.98 -3.02
CA LYS A 185 9.83 32.22 -3.64
C LYS A 185 8.77 32.94 -4.46
N VAL A 186 7.95 32.20 -5.21
CA VAL A 186 6.85 32.75 -6.03
C VAL A 186 5.81 33.50 -5.20
N LEU A 187 5.64 33.13 -3.92
CA LEU A 187 4.75 33.83 -2.97
C LEU A 187 5.44 34.96 -2.20
N GLY A 188 6.75 35.17 -2.36
CA GLY A 188 7.52 36.11 -1.56
C GLY A 188 7.71 35.71 -0.09
N THR A 189 7.40 34.47 0.27
CA THR A 189 7.47 33.96 1.66
C THR A 189 8.77 33.23 1.98
N TRP A 190 9.60 32.98 0.97
CA TRP A 190 10.87 32.28 1.10
C TRP A 190 12.03 33.25 1.35
N ASN A 191 12.93 32.89 2.25
CA ASN A 191 14.12 33.69 2.58
C ASN A 191 15.38 32.81 2.54
N SER A 192 16.32 33.17 1.67
CA SER A 192 17.59 32.45 1.44
C SER A 192 18.50 32.37 2.65
N GLU A 193 18.43 33.33 3.57
CA GLU A 193 19.29 33.37 4.77
C GLU A 193 18.80 32.40 5.85
N THR A 194 17.49 32.14 5.90
CA THR A 194 16.86 31.32 6.94
C THR A 194 16.49 29.92 6.47
N TRP A 195 16.40 29.71 5.16
CA TRP A 195 15.95 28.45 4.60
C TRP A 195 17.04 27.39 4.61
N ASP A 196 16.73 26.23 5.18
CA ASP A 196 17.62 25.08 5.26
C ASP A 196 17.07 23.89 4.46
N LEU A 197 17.83 23.47 3.45
CA LEU A 197 17.49 22.37 2.56
C LEU A 197 17.27 21.07 3.33
N ASN A 198 18.12 20.76 4.33
CA ASN A 198 18.04 19.50 5.06
C ASN A 198 16.74 19.40 5.88
N THR A 199 16.35 20.49 6.53
CA THR A 199 15.10 20.59 7.28
C THR A 199 13.89 20.48 6.34
N ALA A 200 13.91 21.16 5.20
CA ALA A 200 12.85 21.07 4.21
C ALA A 200 12.71 19.65 3.63
N LEU A 201 13.83 19.02 3.23
CA LEU A 201 13.87 17.64 2.72
C LEU A 201 13.36 16.63 3.73
N LYS A 202 13.83 16.73 4.99
CA LYS A 202 13.34 15.88 6.07
C LYS A 202 11.82 15.99 6.17
N LYS A 203 11.31 17.23 6.25
CA LYS A 203 9.89 17.47 6.50
C LYS A 203 8.99 17.03 5.34
N VAL A 204 9.40 17.29 4.10
CA VAL A 204 8.65 16.85 2.91
C VAL A 204 8.60 15.32 2.80
N GLN A 205 9.69 14.63 3.13
CA GLN A 205 9.75 13.17 3.09
C GLN A 205 9.04 12.51 4.27
N THR A 206 9.09 13.08 5.48
CA THR A 206 8.59 12.41 6.70
C THR A 206 7.18 12.81 7.08
N ASP A 207 6.84 14.09 6.96
CA ASP A 207 5.56 14.62 7.41
C ASP A 207 4.55 14.59 6.27
N PHE A 208 5.01 14.84 5.04
CA PHE A 208 4.17 14.90 3.84
C PHE A 208 4.30 13.68 2.91
N TRP A 209 5.24 12.77 3.17
CA TRP A 209 5.41 11.51 2.42
C TRP A 209 5.62 11.74 0.91
N VAL A 210 6.38 12.79 0.58
CA VAL A 210 6.75 13.14 -0.79
C VAL A 210 8.24 12.94 -0.98
N ASP A 211 8.60 12.09 -1.95
CA ASP A 211 9.98 11.81 -2.29
C ASP A 211 10.59 12.94 -3.11
N ALA A 212 11.33 13.82 -2.44
CA ALA A 212 12.12 14.87 -3.07
C ALA A 212 13.58 14.43 -3.19
N LEU A 213 14.16 14.51 -4.40
CA LEU A 213 15.52 14.12 -4.78
C LEU A 213 15.85 12.62 -4.68
N PHE A 214 15.42 11.95 -3.62
CA PHE A 214 15.57 10.51 -3.40
C PHE A 214 14.43 10.03 -2.49
N ALA A 215 14.20 8.71 -2.50
CA ALA A 215 13.13 8.05 -1.76
C ALA A 215 13.72 7.20 -0.63
N PRO A 216 13.72 7.67 0.63
CA PRO A 216 14.08 6.83 1.76
C PRO A 216 12.97 5.83 2.07
N ARG A 217 13.33 4.57 2.29
CA ARG A 217 12.40 3.49 2.64
C ARG A 217 12.95 2.64 3.78
N VAL A 218 12.03 1.94 4.45
CA VAL A 218 12.38 0.90 5.42
C VAL A 218 12.00 -0.43 4.78
N ASP A 219 13.02 -1.16 4.34
CA ASP A 219 12.87 -2.44 3.65
C ASP A 219 13.32 -3.60 4.53
N MET A 220 12.99 -4.81 4.09
CA MET A 220 13.53 -6.04 4.67
C MET A 220 14.94 -6.27 4.15
N ASN A 221 15.85 -6.71 5.01
CA ASN A 221 17.15 -7.15 4.52
C ASN A 221 16.97 -8.45 3.72
N TRP A 222 17.46 -8.49 2.50
CA TRP A 222 17.35 -9.63 1.60
C TRP A 222 18.22 -10.82 2.04
N GLU A 223 19.30 -10.58 2.79
CA GLU A 223 20.13 -11.61 3.41
C GLU A 223 19.52 -12.15 4.71
N ASP A 224 18.74 -11.31 5.41
CA ASP A 224 18.16 -11.61 6.71
C ASP A 224 16.78 -10.94 6.86
N GLY A 225 15.73 -11.67 6.51
CA GLY A 225 14.34 -11.16 6.52
C GLY A 225 13.82 -10.74 7.91
N GLU A 226 14.50 -11.12 8.99
CA GLU A 226 14.16 -10.67 10.34
C GLU A 226 14.64 -9.23 10.61
N LYS A 227 15.60 -8.74 9.83
CA LYS A 227 16.14 -7.38 9.94
C LYS A 227 15.41 -6.39 9.05
N ARG A 228 15.47 -5.12 9.45
CA ARG A 228 15.04 -3.97 8.64
C ARG A 228 16.25 -3.12 8.29
N ILE A 229 16.25 -2.58 7.08
CA ILE A 229 17.30 -1.71 6.57
C ILE A 229 16.67 -0.42 6.05
N ILE A 230 17.45 0.65 6.05
CA ILE A 230 17.10 1.86 5.33
C ILE A 230 17.64 1.71 3.92
N SER A 231 16.75 1.72 2.94
CA SER A 231 17.11 1.76 1.53
C SER A 231 16.86 3.16 0.98
N LEU A 232 17.62 3.51 -0.05
CA LEU A 232 17.51 4.77 -0.77
C LEU A 232 17.28 4.41 -2.23
N ALA A 233 16.20 4.93 -2.81
CA ALA A 233 15.90 4.78 -4.23
C ALA A 233 15.95 6.14 -4.94
N ALA A 234 16.20 6.13 -6.24
CA ALA A 234 16.09 7.31 -7.09
C ALA A 234 14.66 7.88 -7.04
N ALA A 235 14.55 9.20 -6.93
CA ALA A 235 13.27 9.92 -6.94
C ALA A 235 13.50 11.40 -7.31
N GLY A 236 12.49 12.25 -7.07
CA GLY A 236 12.61 13.69 -7.26
C GLY A 236 12.25 14.21 -8.65
N THR A 237 11.88 13.32 -9.58
CA THR A 237 11.14 13.69 -10.79
C THR A 237 9.64 13.76 -10.51
N GLY A 238 8.85 14.29 -11.44
CA GLY A 238 7.39 14.28 -11.32
C GLY A 238 6.86 12.87 -11.06
N LYS A 239 5.94 12.70 -10.10
CA LYS A 239 5.48 11.40 -9.54
C LYS A 239 5.06 10.32 -10.55
N TYR A 240 4.78 10.69 -11.80
CA TYR A 240 4.43 9.75 -12.89
C TYR A 240 5.23 10.00 -14.17
N MET A 241 6.21 10.91 -14.14
CA MET A 241 7.04 11.21 -15.28
C MET A 241 8.20 10.24 -15.33
N SER A 242 8.21 9.39 -16.36
CA SER A 242 9.33 8.49 -16.62
C SER A 242 10.58 9.28 -17.03
N SER A 243 11.75 8.86 -16.56
CA SER A 243 13.05 9.43 -16.95
C SER A 243 13.22 9.48 -18.47
N TRP A 244 12.68 8.52 -19.21
CA TRP A 244 12.69 8.49 -20.68
C TRP A 244 11.88 9.62 -21.33
N TRP A 245 10.83 10.12 -20.68
CA TRP A 245 10.01 11.21 -21.22
C TRP A 245 10.72 12.56 -21.14
N TYR A 246 11.65 12.73 -20.20
CA TYR A 246 12.50 13.93 -20.12
C TYR A 246 13.61 13.93 -21.17
N LEU A 247 14.13 12.75 -21.52
CA LEU A 247 15.37 12.59 -22.29
C LEU A 247 15.14 12.33 -23.79
N SER A 248 13.93 11.93 -24.19
CA SER A 248 13.60 11.61 -25.58
C SER A 248 12.74 12.69 -26.24
N THR A 249 13.17 13.13 -27.43
CA THR A 249 12.41 14.09 -28.25
C THR A 249 11.07 13.56 -28.74
N TYR A 250 10.87 12.24 -28.72
CA TYR A 250 9.58 11.63 -29.07
C TYR A 250 8.45 12.09 -28.13
N PHE A 251 8.78 12.43 -26.88
CA PHE A 251 7.82 12.83 -25.84
C PHE A 251 7.79 14.34 -25.58
N ASP A 252 8.29 15.18 -26.48
CA ASP A 252 8.33 16.65 -26.32
C ASP A 252 6.96 17.24 -25.95
N LYS A 253 5.87 16.71 -26.55
CA LYS A 253 4.51 17.12 -26.19
C LYS A 253 4.16 16.86 -24.72
N VAL A 254 4.55 15.70 -24.19
CA VAL A 254 4.32 15.35 -22.78
C VAL A 254 5.08 16.31 -21.87
N THR A 255 6.32 16.61 -22.22
CA THR A 255 7.16 17.60 -21.53
C THR A 255 6.54 19.00 -21.55
N GLU A 256 6.05 19.46 -22.69
CA GLU A 256 5.36 20.75 -22.80
C GLU A 256 4.09 20.79 -21.95
N ASP A 257 3.28 19.73 -21.99
CA ASP A 257 2.04 19.64 -21.22
C ASP A 257 2.32 19.53 -19.72
N TYR A 258 3.43 18.92 -19.30
CA TYR A 258 3.86 18.90 -17.91
C TYR A 258 4.26 20.30 -17.41
N LYS A 259 5.02 21.07 -18.20
CA LYS A 259 5.32 22.48 -17.88
C LYS A 259 4.03 23.31 -17.76
N LYS A 260 3.06 23.10 -18.67
CA LYS A 260 1.73 23.74 -18.58
C LYS A 260 1.00 23.35 -17.31
N PHE A 261 1.09 22.09 -16.89
CA PHE A 261 0.50 21.62 -15.64
C PHE A 261 1.11 22.32 -14.41
N ILE A 262 2.45 22.37 -14.29
CA ILE A 262 3.12 23.06 -13.16
C ILE A 262 2.68 24.54 -13.12
N ARG A 263 2.73 25.23 -14.26
CA ARG A 263 2.28 26.61 -14.40
C ARG A 263 0.82 26.78 -13.99
N ARG A 264 -0.06 25.87 -14.41
CA ARG A 264 -1.49 25.94 -14.08
C ARG A 264 -1.73 25.77 -12.58
N VAL A 265 -1.08 24.81 -11.93
CA VAL A 265 -1.21 24.62 -10.48
C VAL A 265 -0.65 25.83 -9.74
N GLY A 266 0.53 26.32 -10.12
CA GLY A 266 1.14 27.49 -9.50
C GLY A 266 0.27 28.75 -9.62
N SER A 267 -0.28 29.03 -10.80
CA SER A 267 -1.19 30.18 -10.99
C SER A 267 -2.47 30.07 -10.16
N LEU A 268 -3.02 28.86 -10.00
CA LEU A 268 -4.18 28.64 -9.11
C LEU A 268 -3.83 28.92 -7.65
N LEU A 269 -2.65 28.49 -7.19
CA LEU A 269 -2.17 28.77 -5.83
C LEU A 269 -1.91 30.26 -5.61
N LEU A 270 -1.32 30.97 -6.58
CA LEU A 270 -1.11 32.42 -6.49
C LEU A 270 -2.44 33.17 -6.40
N ARG A 271 -3.41 32.81 -7.24
CA ARG A 271 -4.77 33.38 -7.19
C ARG A 271 -5.40 33.15 -5.83
N ASP A 272 -5.31 31.93 -5.30
CA ASP A 272 -5.88 31.60 -3.99
C ASP A 272 -5.12 32.33 -2.86
N ALA A 273 -3.81 32.49 -2.96
CA ALA A 273 -3.00 33.24 -1.99
C ALA A 273 -3.35 34.74 -1.96
N ALA A 274 -3.61 35.34 -3.12
CA ALA A 274 -4.00 36.74 -3.24
C ALA A 274 -5.44 37.01 -2.77
N THR A 275 -6.30 35.98 -2.73
CA THR A 275 -7.73 36.16 -2.41
C THR A 275 -8.15 35.60 -1.06
N LEU A 276 -7.46 34.59 -0.54
CA LEU A 276 -7.86 33.85 0.66
C LEU A 276 -6.94 34.04 1.86
N LEU A 277 -5.72 34.57 1.68
CA LEU A 277 -4.81 34.85 2.79
C LEU A 277 -4.97 36.27 3.32
N ASP A 278 -4.71 36.43 4.62
CA ASP A 278 -4.66 37.73 5.30
C ASP A 278 -3.32 37.87 6.05
N PRO A 279 -2.42 38.78 5.65
CA PRO A 279 -2.55 39.65 4.48
C PRO A 279 -2.45 38.88 3.15
N PRO A 280 -3.06 39.39 2.06
CA PRO A 280 -2.90 38.84 0.72
C PRO A 280 -1.44 38.69 0.34
N GLN A 281 -1.09 37.56 -0.29
CA GLN A 281 0.28 37.26 -0.74
C GLN A 281 0.38 37.30 -2.27
N GLY A 282 1.56 37.64 -2.78
CA GLY A 282 1.87 37.71 -4.20
C GLY A 282 1.56 39.08 -4.82
N ASN A 283 2.59 39.73 -5.37
CA ASN A 283 2.43 40.88 -6.26
C ASN A 283 2.16 40.35 -7.68
N ALA A 284 1.00 40.67 -8.26
CA ALA A 284 0.53 40.02 -9.49
C ALA A 284 1.54 40.10 -10.66
N THR A 285 2.22 41.22 -10.84
CA THR A 285 3.16 41.41 -11.96
C THR A 285 4.47 40.65 -11.78
N GLU A 286 5.00 40.60 -10.56
CA GLU A 286 6.28 39.93 -10.26
C GLU A 286 6.11 38.42 -10.07
N ALA A 287 4.95 38.00 -9.56
CA ALA A 287 4.64 36.61 -9.29
C ALA A 287 4.53 35.74 -10.56
N GLU A 288 4.10 36.32 -11.68
CA GLU A 288 4.03 35.60 -12.97
C GLU A 288 5.43 35.29 -13.51
N ASP A 289 6.34 36.26 -13.49
CA ASP A 289 7.73 36.06 -13.94
C ASP A 289 8.46 35.04 -13.05
N LEU A 290 8.28 35.15 -11.72
CA LEU A 290 8.83 34.19 -10.76
C LEU A 290 8.24 32.78 -10.95
N LEU A 291 6.98 32.67 -11.38
CA LEU A 291 6.37 31.38 -11.67
C LEU A 291 6.95 30.75 -12.94
N GLU A 292 7.21 31.54 -13.99
CA GLU A 292 7.88 31.03 -15.19
C GLU A 292 9.32 30.59 -14.91
N GLU A 293 10.07 31.37 -14.12
CA GLU A 293 11.39 30.98 -13.61
C GLU A 293 11.29 29.63 -12.87
N PHE A 294 10.36 29.52 -11.93
CA PHE A 294 10.14 28.29 -11.16
C PHE A 294 9.81 27.08 -12.04
N VAL A 295 8.95 27.24 -13.06
CA VAL A 295 8.59 26.16 -13.99
C VAL A 295 9.81 25.67 -14.77
N ASN A 296 10.65 26.59 -15.25
CA ASN A 296 11.84 26.25 -16.03
C ASN A 296 12.94 25.63 -15.16
N ASP A 297 13.16 26.17 -13.97
CA ASP A 297 14.15 25.65 -13.02
C ASP A 297 13.77 24.27 -12.50
N THR A 298 12.49 24.07 -12.14
CA THR A 298 11.96 22.77 -11.71
C THR A 298 12.18 21.73 -12.80
N TYR A 299 11.78 22.03 -14.04
CA TYR A 299 11.98 21.11 -15.15
C TYR A 299 13.47 20.82 -15.40
N THR A 300 14.32 21.85 -15.35
CA THR A 300 15.76 21.68 -15.57
C THR A 300 16.38 20.78 -14.51
N MET A 301 16.00 20.97 -13.25
CA MET A 301 16.44 20.14 -12.13
C MET A 301 15.98 18.68 -12.30
N GLU A 302 14.69 18.47 -12.58
CA GLU A 302 14.13 17.14 -12.81
C GLU A 302 14.80 16.43 -14.01
N TYR A 303 15.10 17.16 -15.08
CA TYR A 303 15.83 16.63 -16.24
C TYR A 303 17.24 16.14 -15.86
N GLN A 304 17.97 16.91 -15.03
CA GLN A 304 19.30 16.47 -14.56
C GLN A 304 19.17 15.22 -13.68
N ILE A 305 18.17 15.16 -12.80
CA ILE A 305 17.89 13.98 -11.98
C ILE A 305 17.56 12.76 -12.86
N ALA A 306 16.68 12.91 -13.86
CA ALA A 306 16.33 11.85 -14.81
C ALA A 306 17.55 11.33 -15.58
N LYS A 307 18.50 12.21 -15.91
CA LYS A 307 19.77 11.83 -16.54
C LYS A 307 20.66 11.00 -15.60
N LEU A 308 20.67 11.29 -14.31
CA LEU A 308 21.41 10.52 -13.30
C LEU A 308 20.78 9.15 -13.07
N ASP A 309 19.45 9.07 -13.03
CA ASP A 309 18.71 7.82 -12.85
C ASP A 309 19.02 6.78 -13.94
N GLN A 310 19.23 7.20 -15.20
CA GLN A 310 19.66 6.28 -16.26
C GLN A 310 21.06 5.68 -16.07
N ILE A 311 21.92 6.33 -15.29
CA ILE A 311 23.29 5.86 -15.05
C ILE A 311 23.29 4.72 -14.01
N ASP A 312 22.28 4.68 -13.12
CA ASP A 312 22.23 3.74 -11.98
C ASP A 312 21.54 2.41 -12.33
N ALA A 313 20.82 2.33 -13.46
CA ALA A 313 20.25 1.08 -13.95
C ALA A 313 21.31 0.00 -14.28
N ASP A 314 22.58 0.40 -14.44
CA ASP A 314 23.71 -0.49 -14.73
C ASP A 314 24.55 -0.88 -13.50
N TYR A 315 24.42 -0.20 -12.35
CA TYR A 315 25.29 -0.43 -11.19
C TYR A 315 24.56 -0.25 -9.86
N GLY A 316 24.00 -1.32 -9.31
CA GLY A 316 23.51 -1.34 -7.93
C GLY A 316 24.64 -1.04 -6.94
N ALA A 317 24.72 0.21 -6.45
CA ALA A 317 25.69 0.60 -5.45
C ALA A 317 25.16 0.36 -4.02
N TRP A 318 25.98 -0.27 -3.19
CA TRP A 318 25.67 -0.55 -1.78
C TRP A 318 25.93 0.66 -0.88
N LEU A 319 25.25 0.72 0.26
CA LEU A 319 25.30 1.84 1.21
C LEU A 319 26.73 2.18 1.69
N ASP A 320 27.63 1.20 1.77
CA ASP A 320 29.03 1.40 2.18
C ASP A 320 29.83 2.21 1.14
N ASP A 321 29.43 2.16 -0.13
CA ASP A 321 30.05 2.91 -1.23
C ASP A 321 29.50 4.36 -1.30
N LEU A 322 28.27 4.60 -0.84
CA LEU A 322 27.68 5.94 -0.71
C LEU A 322 28.38 6.79 0.36
N TYR A 323 28.78 6.20 1.49
CA TYR A 323 29.47 6.91 2.58
C TYR A 323 30.83 7.47 2.16
N GLN A 324 31.52 6.82 1.21
CA GLN A 324 32.77 7.33 0.64
C GLN A 324 32.54 8.34 -0.49
N LYS A 325 31.47 8.20 -1.26
CA LYS A 325 31.19 9.03 -2.45
C LYS A 325 30.46 10.33 -2.14
N LEU A 326 29.70 10.40 -1.05
CA LEU A 326 28.87 11.55 -0.74
C LEU A 326 29.38 12.27 0.52
N SER A 327 29.99 13.43 0.32
CA SER A 327 30.59 14.24 1.38
C SER A 327 29.54 14.84 2.35
N GLY A 328 29.85 14.81 3.65
CA GLY A 328 29.42 15.73 4.73
C GLY A 328 27.92 15.87 5.06
N CYS A 329 27.05 16.09 4.09
CA CYS A 329 25.63 16.41 4.28
C CYS A 329 24.79 15.20 4.70
N TRP A 330 25.24 13.99 4.34
CA TRP A 330 24.51 12.74 4.55
C TRP A 330 24.38 12.32 6.01
N LEU A 331 25.39 12.58 6.83
CA LEU A 331 25.37 12.16 8.24
C LEU A 331 24.26 12.89 9.01
N ALA A 332 24.07 14.19 8.74
CA ALA A 332 23.02 15.01 9.35
C ALA A 332 21.61 14.56 8.93
N LEU A 333 21.45 14.18 7.67
CA LEU A 333 20.19 13.64 7.14
C LEU A 333 19.89 12.24 7.70
N HIS A 334 20.88 11.35 7.74
CA HIS A 334 20.73 10.00 8.28
C HIS A 334 20.35 10.03 9.76
N HIS A 335 21.03 10.83 10.58
CA HIS A 335 20.65 11.04 11.98
C HIS A 335 19.24 11.62 12.13
N SER A 336 18.82 12.49 11.21
CA SER A 336 17.49 13.07 11.20
C SER A 336 16.39 12.06 10.83
N LEU A 337 16.66 11.14 9.91
CA LEU A 337 15.74 10.07 9.50
C LEU A 337 15.66 8.95 10.56
N VAL A 338 16.79 8.54 11.13
CA VAL A 338 16.87 7.48 12.15
C VAL A 338 16.26 7.94 13.48
N ASN A 339 16.44 9.20 13.89
CA ASN A 339 15.81 9.71 15.12
C ASN A 339 14.28 9.72 15.06
N ILE A 340 13.65 9.60 13.88
CA ILE A 340 12.20 9.46 13.73
C ILE A 340 11.74 8.03 14.03
N SER A 341 12.52 7.00 13.69
CA SER A 341 12.24 5.62 14.12
C SER A 341 12.17 5.52 15.65
N LEU A 342 13.08 6.23 16.34
CA LEU A 342 13.12 6.26 17.79
C LEU A 342 12.09 7.22 18.41
N SER A 343 11.86 8.40 17.83
CA SER A 343 10.90 9.38 18.36
C SER A 343 9.43 9.09 18.03
N GLY A 344 9.14 8.36 16.94
CA GLY A 344 7.80 7.82 16.65
C GLY A 344 7.40 6.73 17.65
N CYS A 345 8.36 5.90 18.07
CA CYS A 345 8.19 4.97 19.19
C CYS A 345 8.05 5.71 20.53
N TRP A 346 8.84 6.77 20.76
CA TRP A 346 8.79 7.54 22.01
C TRP A 346 7.53 8.40 22.15
N LEU A 347 7.00 9.04 21.11
CA LEU A 347 5.72 9.78 21.20
C LEU A 347 4.53 8.82 21.43
N ALA A 348 4.58 7.60 20.89
CA ALA A 348 3.61 6.56 21.18
C ALA A 348 3.72 6.01 22.62
N LEU A 349 4.92 5.99 23.20
CA LEU A 349 5.17 5.56 24.58
C LEU A 349 4.87 6.66 25.62
N HIS A 350 5.24 7.92 25.34
CA HIS A 350 5.07 9.04 26.28
C HIS A 350 3.58 9.38 26.48
N HIS A 351 2.74 9.20 25.46
CA HIS A 351 1.29 9.36 25.61
C HIS A 351 0.61 8.20 26.37
N ARG A 352 1.28 7.04 26.54
CA ARG A 352 0.79 5.92 27.36
C ARG A 352 1.31 5.92 28.79
N LEU A 353 2.41 6.62 29.08
CA LEU A 353 3.06 6.60 30.41
C LEU A 353 2.72 7.80 31.32
N VAL A 354 2.05 8.84 30.82
CA VAL A 354 1.64 9.99 31.67
C VAL A 354 0.35 9.72 32.50
N ASN A 355 -0.22 8.51 32.46
CA ASN A 355 -1.42 8.16 33.23
C ASN A 355 -1.25 7.03 34.26
N ILE A 356 -0.02 6.75 34.70
CA ILE A 356 0.23 5.88 35.86
C ILE A 356 1.02 6.68 36.90
N SER A 357 0.27 7.24 37.85
CA SER A 357 0.80 7.80 39.08
C SER A 357 1.38 6.69 39.96
N LEU A 358 2.64 6.87 40.35
CA LEU A 358 3.25 6.54 41.65
C LEU A 358 3.07 5.11 42.20
N SER A 359 4.13 4.30 42.10
CA SER A 359 4.72 3.62 43.27
C SER A 359 6.03 2.87 42.93
N GLY A 360 7.13 3.28 43.56
CA GLY A 360 8.21 2.38 44.00
C GLY A 360 9.41 2.12 43.08
N CYS A 361 10.55 2.74 43.44
CA CYS A 361 11.91 2.15 43.62
C CYS A 361 12.50 1.21 42.54
N CYS A 362 13.78 1.24 42.15
CA CYS A 362 15.01 1.87 42.62
C CYS A 362 16.05 1.86 41.48
N LEU A 363 17.01 2.80 41.55
CA LEU A 363 18.25 2.84 40.78
C LEU A 363 19.15 1.61 41.01
N SER A 364 19.92 1.20 39.98
CA SER A 364 21.36 0.91 40.12
C SER A 364 22.08 0.82 38.77
N HIS A 365 23.29 1.39 38.77
CA HIS A 365 24.29 1.52 37.72
C HIS A 365 25.01 0.20 37.33
N THR A 366 25.55 0.20 36.10
CA THR A 366 26.79 -0.42 35.55
C THR A 366 27.15 -1.88 35.82
N ILE A 367 27.56 -2.61 34.76
CA ILE A 367 28.86 -3.32 34.64
C ILE A 367 29.06 -3.83 33.21
N VAL A 368 30.32 -3.73 32.78
CA VAL A 368 30.95 -4.21 31.54
C VAL A 368 31.22 -5.72 31.61
N ASP A 369 31.36 -6.34 30.43
CA ASP A 369 32.29 -7.43 30.09
C ASP A 369 31.79 -8.81 29.62
N GLN A 370 32.67 -9.39 28.81
CA GLN A 370 32.58 -10.39 27.75
C GLN A 370 32.29 -11.86 28.13
N HIS A 371 31.90 -12.60 27.08
CA HIS A 371 32.19 -14.00 26.74
C HIS A 371 31.45 -15.19 27.40
N HIS A 372 30.86 -15.97 26.46
CA HIS A 372 30.71 -17.42 26.37
C HIS A 372 29.59 -18.19 27.08
N ALA A 373 28.85 -18.89 26.20
CA ALA A 373 28.42 -20.30 26.26
C ALA A 373 26.97 -20.62 26.69
N GLN A 374 26.21 -21.01 25.66
CA GLN A 374 25.35 -22.19 25.60
C GLN A 374 24.25 -22.34 26.66
N ARG A 375 23.00 -22.16 26.20
CA ARG A 375 21.93 -23.16 26.38
C ARG A 375 20.82 -22.95 25.35
N MET A 376 20.72 -23.89 24.42
CA MET A 376 19.55 -24.08 23.57
C MET A 376 18.36 -24.44 24.45
N VAL A 377 17.26 -23.71 24.31
CA VAL A 377 15.94 -24.17 24.70
C VAL A 377 15.09 -24.11 23.43
N THR A 378 14.81 -25.28 22.90
CA THR A 378 13.85 -25.51 21.83
C THR A 378 12.45 -25.27 22.36
N CYS A 379 11.72 -24.34 21.75
CA CYS A 379 10.27 -24.22 21.92
C CYS A 379 9.56 -24.69 20.64
N PRO A 380 8.41 -25.39 20.75
CA PRO A 380 7.82 -26.14 19.66
C PRO A 380 6.99 -25.26 18.72
N ILE A 381 7.04 -25.63 17.43
CA ILE A 381 6.21 -25.15 16.33
C ILE A 381 4.75 -25.54 16.58
N PRO A 382 3.78 -24.61 16.54
CA PRO A 382 2.38 -24.95 16.28
C PRO A 382 2.07 -24.90 14.78
N SER A 383 1.20 -25.81 14.40
CA SER A 383 0.69 -26.21 13.08
C SER A 383 0.14 -25.10 12.16
N PHE A 384 0.18 -25.43 10.87
CA PHE A 384 0.01 -24.63 9.64
C PHE A 384 -1.41 -24.10 9.31
N ASP A 385 -2.37 -24.04 10.25
CA ASP A 385 -3.78 -23.76 9.92
C ASP A 385 -4.30 -22.34 10.23
N HIS A 386 -3.43 -21.39 10.60
CA HIS A 386 -3.84 -20.00 10.93
C HIS A 386 -3.31 -18.90 10.00
N LEU A 387 -2.69 -19.26 8.86
CA LEU A 387 -2.09 -18.29 7.92
C LEU A 387 -3.09 -17.65 6.91
N ALA A 388 -4.37 -18.03 6.90
CA ALA A 388 -5.34 -17.53 5.92
C ALA A 388 -6.11 -16.25 6.32
N GLN A 389 -5.86 -15.67 7.51
CA GLN A 389 -6.65 -14.53 8.02
C GLN A 389 -5.89 -13.20 8.16
N TRP A 390 -4.63 -13.10 7.70
CA TRP A 390 -3.80 -11.90 7.86
C TRP A 390 -3.48 -11.13 6.56
N MET A 391 -4.12 -11.45 5.43
CA MET A 391 -3.85 -10.82 4.13
C MET A 391 -4.84 -9.69 3.72
N VAL A 392 -5.43 -8.94 4.67
CA VAL A 392 -6.44 -7.90 4.34
C VAL A 392 -6.03 -6.46 4.73
N ALA A 393 -4.82 -6.22 5.22
CA ALA A 393 -4.44 -4.86 5.64
C ALA A 393 -2.99 -4.48 5.32
N CYS A 394 -2.67 -4.31 4.03
CA CYS A 394 -1.55 -3.48 3.59
C CYS A 394 -1.84 -2.96 2.17
N PRO A 395 -1.93 -1.65 1.92
CA PRO A 395 -1.80 -1.11 0.58
C PRO A 395 -0.30 -1.13 0.23
N ILE A 396 0.16 -2.21 -0.39
CA ILE A 396 1.52 -2.29 -0.94
C ILE A 396 1.48 -1.74 -2.37
N PRO A 397 2.23 -0.68 -2.72
CA PRO A 397 2.40 -0.24 -4.10
C PRO A 397 3.51 -1.07 -4.75
N TRP A 398 3.27 -2.36 -5.00
CA TRP A 398 4.23 -3.25 -5.69
C TRP A 398 3.62 -4.09 -6.81
N PHE A 399 2.38 -3.81 -7.23
CA PHE A 399 1.74 -4.59 -8.30
C PHE A 399 1.89 -4.00 -9.72
N ASP A 400 2.43 -2.78 -9.88
CA ASP A 400 2.62 -2.20 -11.21
C ASP A 400 3.97 -2.58 -11.87
N GLY A 401 4.95 -3.08 -11.11
CA GLY A 401 6.27 -3.47 -11.63
C GLY A 401 6.40 -4.91 -12.13
N LEU A 402 5.54 -5.83 -11.65
CA LEU A 402 5.57 -7.25 -12.06
C LEU A 402 4.86 -7.50 -13.40
N ALA A 403 4.07 -6.54 -13.88
CA ALA A 403 3.40 -6.63 -15.18
C ALA A 403 4.33 -6.35 -16.39
N HIS A 404 5.57 -5.89 -16.17
CA HIS A 404 6.54 -5.62 -17.23
C HIS A 404 7.59 -6.73 -17.45
N TRP A 405 7.70 -7.72 -16.55
CA TRP A 405 8.66 -8.82 -16.70
C TRP A 405 8.08 -10.13 -17.26
N MET A 406 6.76 -10.20 -17.52
CA MET A 406 6.12 -11.39 -18.11
C MET A 406 5.64 -11.23 -19.56
N LEU A 407 6.00 -10.14 -20.25
CA LEU A 407 5.61 -9.92 -21.66
C LEU A 407 6.75 -9.43 -22.56
N ALA A 408 8.01 -9.72 -22.21
CA ALA A 408 9.13 -9.60 -23.14
C ALA A 408 9.33 -10.92 -23.91
N CYS A 409 8.49 -11.15 -24.92
CA CYS A 409 8.87 -11.97 -26.06
C CYS A 409 8.70 -11.13 -27.33
N PRO A 410 9.72 -11.04 -28.19
CA PRO A 410 9.69 -10.23 -29.39
C PRO A 410 8.69 -10.84 -30.39
N THR A 411 7.80 -10.02 -30.92
CA THR A 411 7.10 -10.34 -32.17
C THR A 411 7.90 -9.79 -33.36
N PRO A 412 7.92 -10.49 -34.50
CA PRO A 412 8.79 -10.19 -35.65
C PRO A 412 8.52 -8.84 -36.33
#